data_AF-A0A6V7IQR5-F1
#
_entry.id   AF-A0A6V7IQR5-F1
#
_cell.length_a   1.000
_cell.length_b   1.000
_cell.length_c   1.000
_cell.angle_alpha   90.00
_cell.angle_beta   90.00
_cell.angle_gamma   90.00
#
_symmetry.space_group_name_H-M   'P 1'
#
loop_
_entity.id
_entity.type
_entity.pdbx_description
1 polymer ?
#
loop_
_entity_poly.entity_id
_entity_poly.type
_entity_poly.pdbx_seq_one_letter_code
_entity_poly.pdbx_strand_id
1 'polypeptide(L)'
;VTHFLDGSTIYGANEERAEELRAFRKGKLLVEKKNGLDYLPKADNTSAAEACESAEHCYKSGDDRVNFEPHLALMHTIWLREHNRIADKLSELNPHWSDEKLYQEARRIVIAEIQHITYREWLPVVLGKKYVRTLGLASNNGNRYIPDEDPSVSNEASTAVLRFINSLKQGYL
;
A
#
# COMPACT_ATOMS: atom_id res chain seq x y z
N VAL A 1 -7.07 -2.43 7.70
CA VAL A 1 -5.59 -2.28 7.63
C VAL A 1 -4.96 -2.78 8.91
N THR A 2 -3.69 -3.18 8.86
CA THR A 2 -2.91 -3.58 10.03
C THR A 2 -2.13 -2.38 10.59
N HIS A 3 -1.57 -2.51 11.81
CA HIS A 3 -0.74 -1.47 12.40
C HIS A 3 0.64 -1.33 11.74
N PHE A 4 1.11 -2.39 11.06
CA PHE A 4 2.43 -2.41 10.45
C PHE A 4 2.44 -1.67 9.11
N LEU A 5 3.62 -1.15 8.73
CA LEU A 5 3.87 -0.70 7.36
C LEU A 5 4.14 -1.91 6.46
N ASP A 6 3.09 -2.69 6.19
CA ASP A 6 3.13 -3.99 5.51
C ASP A 6 2.35 -4.00 4.17
N GLY A 7 1.99 -2.82 3.68
CA GLY A 7 1.22 -2.68 2.45
C GLY A 7 -0.21 -3.22 2.55
N SER A 8 -0.79 -3.41 3.75
CA SER A 8 -2.17 -3.87 3.92
C SER A 8 -3.22 -2.99 3.24
N THR A 9 -2.89 -1.73 2.91
CA THR A 9 -3.72 -0.86 2.05
C THR A 9 -3.80 -1.35 0.60
N ILE A 10 -2.81 -2.10 0.14
CA ILE A 10 -2.73 -2.72 -1.19
C ILE A 10 -3.24 -4.16 -1.11
N TYR A 11 -2.75 -4.94 -0.14
CA TYR A 11 -2.93 -6.39 -0.07
C TYR A 11 -4.10 -6.86 0.80
N GLY A 12 -4.76 -5.98 1.54
CA GLY A 12 -5.79 -6.33 2.51
C GLY A 12 -5.21 -6.63 3.89
N ALA A 13 -6.08 -6.56 4.90
CA ALA A 13 -5.72 -6.82 6.30
C ALA A 13 -6.02 -8.25 6.77
N ASN A 14 -6.75 -9.01 5.96
CA ASN A 14 -7.09 -10.40 6.20
C ASN A 14 -6.91 -11.23 4.93
N GLU A 15 -6.90 -12.55 5.08
CA GLU A 15 -6.64 -13.50 4.00
C GLU A 15 -7.72 -13.43 2.91
N GLU A 16 -9.00 -13.36 3.29
CA GLU A 16 -10.13 -13.22 2.38
C GLU A 16 -9.93 -12.03 1.41
N ARG A 17 -9.64 -10.84 1.94
CA ARG A 17 -9.40 -9.66 1.12
C ARG A 17 -8.14 -9.79 0.26
N ALA A 18 -7.11 -10.43 0.77
CA ALA A 18 -5.89 -10.67 -0.01
C ALA A 18 -6.16 -11.59 -1.20
N GLU A 19 -6.92 -12.67 -0.99
CA GLU A 19 -7.32 -13.60 -2.04
C GLU A 19 -8.20 -12.93 -3.11
N GLU A 20 -9.17 -12.12 -2.70
CA GLU A 20 -10.04 -11.36 -3.61
C GLU A 20 -9.28 -10.44 -4.57
N LEU A 21 -8.09 -9.97 -4.17
CA LEU A 21 -7.27 -9.03 -4.94
C LEU A 21 -6.24 -9.74 -5.83
N ARG A 22 -6.08 -11.06 -5.71
CA ARG A 22 -5.09 -11.85 -6.45
C ARG A 22 -5.64 -12.39 -7.75
N ALA A 23 -4.78 -12.38 -8.77
CA ALA A 23 -5.07 -13.01 -10.05
C ALA A 23 -4.82 -14.53 -10.05
N PHE A 24 -4.15 -15.05 -9.00
CA PHE A 24 -3.70 -16.43 -8.88
C PHE A 24 -2.95 -16.94 -10.13
N ARG A 25 -2.25 -16.01 -10.79
CA ARG A 25 -1.46 -16.28 -11.98
C ARG A 25 -0.16 -15.47 -11.93
N LYS A 26 0.97 -16.19 -11.93
CA LYS A 26 2.33 -15.62 -11.89
C LYS A 26 2.56 -14.67 -10.70
N GLY A 27 1.89 -14.91 -9.57
CA GLY A 27 1.98 -14.13 -8.35
C GLY A 27 1.39 -12.73 -8.45
N LYS A 28 0.52 -12.45 -9.44
CA LYS A 28 0.01 -11.11 -9.71
C LYS A 28 -1.24 -10.74 -8.93
N LEU A 29 -1.45 -9.45 -8.77
CA LEU A 29 -2.73 -8.84 -8.40
C LEU A 29 -3.64 -8.71 -9.63
N LEU A 30 -4.96 -8.75 -9.38
CA LEU A 30 -5.99 -8.49 -10.39
C LEU A 30 -5.90 -7.06 -10.91
N VAL A 31 -6.14 -6.89 -12.20
CA VAL A 31 -6.16 -5.58 -12.86
C VAL A 31 -7.37 -5.47 -13.77
N GLU A 32 -7.91 -4.27 -13.91
CA GLU A 32 -8.84 -3.93 -14.98
C GLU A 32 -8.05 -3.26 -16.12
N LYS A 33 -8.08 -3.84 -17.32
CA LYS A 33 -7.42 -3.23 -18.49
C LYS A 33 -8.36 -2.23 -19.17
N LYS A 34 -7.96 -0.96 -19.25
CA LYS A 34 -8.65 0.08 -20.04
C LYS A 34 -7.65 0.79 -20.94
N ASN A 35 -7.95 0.87 -22.24
CA ASN A 35 -7.09 1.52 -23.24
C ASN A 35 -5.62 1.06 -23.21
N GLY A 36 -5.40 -0.24 -22.95
CA GLY A 36 -4.06 -0.83 -22.86
C GLY A 36 -3.32 -0.58 -21.54
N LEU A 37 -3.93 0.13 -20.58
CA LEU A 37 -3.35 0.41 -19.27
C LEU A 37 -4.00 -0.44 -18.18
N ASP A 38 -3.20 -0.80 -17.17
CA ASP A 38 -3.64 -1.59 -16.02
C ASP A 38 -4.16 -0.65 -14.92
N TYR A 39 -5.43 -0.78 -14.55
CA TYR A 39 -6.07 -0.08 -13.43
C TYR A 39 -6.40 -1.05 -12.30
N LEU A 40 -6.72 -0.50 -11.14
CA LEU A 40 -7.27 -1.28 -10.03
C LEU A 40 -8.54 -2.04 -10.48
N PRO A 41 -8.82 -3.22 -9.90
CA PRO A 41 -10.04 -3.96 -10.19
C PRO A 41 -11.28 -3.17 -9.74
N LYS A 42 -12.41 -3.37 -10.43
CA LYS A 42 -13.68 -2.74 -10.05
C LYS A 42 -14.14 -3.22 -8.68
N ALA A 43 -14.69 -2.30 -7.90
CA ALA A 43 -15.42 -2.64 -6.69
C ALA A 43 -16.73 -3.33 -7.03
N ASP A 44 -17.16 -4.23 -6.15
CA ASP A 44 -18.46 -4.85 -6.24
C ASP A 44 -19.53 -3.84 -5.75
N ASN A 45 -20.74 -3.89 -6.35
CA ASN A 45 -21.78 -2.86 -6.23
C ASN A 45 -22.22 -2.51 -4.78
N THR A 46 -21.86 -3.32 -3.78
CA THR A 46 -22.33 -3.24 -2.40
C THR A 46 -21.43 -2.45 -1.45
N SER A 47 -20.13 -2.30 -1.73
CA SER A 47 -19.17 -1.65 -0.80
C SER A 47 -18.74 -0.24 -1.20
N ALA A 48 -19.06 0.19 -2.42
CA ALA A 48 -18.59 1.46 -2.99
C ALA A 48 -19.62 2.61 -2.97
N ALA A 49 -20.85 2.34 -2.51
CA ALA A 49 -22.01 3.21 -2.66
C ALA A 49 -21.91 4.55 -1.91
N GLU A 50 -21.05 4.68 -0.90
CA GLU A 50 -20.87 5.94 -0.15
C GLU A 50 -19.75 6.84 -0.70
N ALA A 51 -18.74 6.26 -1.36
CA ALA A 51 -17.59 7.01 -1.88
C ALA A 51 -17.70 7.34 -3.37
N CYS A 52 -18.64 6.72 -4.08
CA CYS A 52 -18.83 6.92 -5.51
C CYS A 52 -20.30 7.14 -5.86
N GLU A 53 -20.56 8.07 -6.77
CA GLU A 53 -21.89 8.27 -7.37
C GLU A 53 -22.33 7.12 -8.29
N SER A 54 -21.39 6.32 -8.82
CA SER A 54 -21.66 5.16 -9.66
C SER A 54 -20.64 4.04 -9.43
N ALA A 55 -21.15 2.83 -9.17
CA ALA A 55 -20.33 1.63 -8.99
C ALA A 55 -19.48 1.28 -10.23
N GLU A 56 -19.84 1.79 -11.42
CA GLU A 56 -19.05 1.57 -12.64
C GLU A 56 -17.64 2.17 -12.59
N HIS A 57 -17.42 3.14 -11.69
CA HIS A 57 -16.18 3.93 -11.62
C HIS A 57 -15.36 3.67 -10.35
N CYS A 58 -15.81 2.76 -9.48
CA CYS A 58 -15.14 2.50 -8.21
C CYS A 58 -14.13 1.38 -8.32
N TYR A 59 -13.06 1.52 -7.56
CA TYR A 59 -12.01 0.54 -7.45
C TYR A 59 -12.08 -0.22 -6.13
N LYS A 60 -11.61 -1.47 -6.12
CA LYS A 60 -11.30 -2.21 -4.89
C LYS A 60 -9.79 -2.37 -4.71
N SER A 61 -9.38 -2.31 -3.45
CA SER A 61 -8.00 -2.46 -2.97
C SER A 61 -8.02 -3.00 -1.54
N GLY A 62 -6.86 -3.23 -0.93
CA GLY A 62 -6.76 -3.62 0.48
C GLY A 62 -7.37 -2.65 1.50
N ASP A 63 -7.58 -1.37 1.14
CA ASP A 63 -8.29 -0.36 1.94
C ASP A 63 -9.48 0.22 1.18
N ASP A 64 -10.63 0.30 1.85
CA ASP A 64 -11.90 0.70 1.24
C ASP A 64 -11.97 2.21 0.90
N ARG A 65 -11.07 3.01 1.48
CA ARG A 65 -10.98 4.45 1.20
C ARG A 65 -10.27 4.75 -0.12
N VAL A 66 -9.90 3.75 -0.91
CA VAL A 66 -9.22 3.93 -2.21
C VAL A 66 -9.94 4.91 -3.14
N ASN A 67 -11.27 5.02 -3.02
CA ASN A 67 -12.11 5.92 -3.84
C ASN A 67 -12.33 7.31 -3.22
N PHE A 68 -11.75 7.62 -2.06
CA PHE A 68 -11.99 8.88 -1.35
C PHE A 68 -11.58 10.11 -2.16
N GLU A 69 -10.43 10.02 -2.86
CA GLU A 69 -9.98 11.05 -3.79
C GLU A 69 -9.25 10.40 -4.99
N PRO A 70 -9.33 10.96 -6.21
CA PRO A 70 -8.69 10.38 -7.39
C PRO A 70 -7.17 10.18 -7.24
N HIS A 71 -6.49 11.07 -6.51
CA HIS A 71 -5.05 10.97 -6.26
C HIS A 71 -4.70 9.72 -5.43
N LEU A 72 -5.57 9.32 -4.50
CA LEU A 72 -5.36 8.13 -3.68
C LEU A 72 -5.51 6.87 -4.54
N ALA A 73 -6.55 6.80 -5.37
CA ALA A 73 -6.72 5.71 -6.34
C ALA A 73 -5.51 5.59 -7.29
N LEU A 74 -4.94 6.72 -7.72
CA LEU A 74 -3.72 6.75 -8.52
C LEU A 74 -2.52 6.14 -7.76
N MET A 75 -2.31 6.53 -6.50
CA MET A 75 -1.24 5.95 -5.68
C MET A 75 -1.39 4.45 -5.49
N HIS A 76 -2.60 3.96 -5.23
CA HIS A 76 -2.87 2.52 -5.15
C HIS A 76 -2.60 1.81 -6.49
N THR A 77 -2.95 2.44 -7.62
CA THR A 77 -2.67 1.91 -8.95
C THR A 77 -1.17 1.79 -9.22
N ILE A 78 -0.37 2.76 -8.78
CA ILE A 78 1.11 2.72 -8.92
C ILE A 78 1.68 1.51 -8.17
N TRP A 79 1.29 1.31 -6.91
CA TRP A 79 1.79 0.17 -6.12
C TRP A 79 1.35 -1.19 -6.66
N LEU A 80 0.13 -1.28 -7.17
CA LEU A 80 -0.35 -2.49 -7.85
C LEU A 80 0.48 -2.80 -9.10
N ARG A 81 0.79 -1.79 -9.91
CA ARG A 81 1.62 -1.96 -11.11
C ARG A 81 3.04 -2.37 -10.73
N GLU A 82 3.59 -1.80 -9.66
CA GLU A 82 4.91 -2.15 -9.17
C GLU A 82 4.98 -3.60 -8.69
N HIS A 83 3.98 -4.05 -7.92
CA HIS A 83 3.86 -5.46 -7.54
C HIS A 83 3.86 -6.38 -8.77
N ASN A 84 3.01 -6.09 -9.77
CA ASN A 84 2.91 -6.92 -10.97
C ASN A 84 4.20 -6.89 -11.81
N ARG A 85 4.91 -5.74 -11.84
CA ARG A 85 6.22 -5.59 -12.50
C ARG A 85 7.28 -6.46 -11.83
N ILE A 86 7.34 -6.45 -10.50
CA ILE A 86 8.26 -7.28 -9.71
C ILE A 86 7.91 -8.77 -9.90
N ALA A 87 6.64 -9.15 -9.80
CA ALA A 87 6.19 -10.52 -9.99
C ALA A 87 6.55 -11.07 -11.37
N ASP A 88 6.37 -10.27 -12.44
CA ASP A 88 6.82 -10.63 -13.79
C ASP A 88 8.32 -10.92 -13.83
N LYS A 89 9.15 -10.03 -13.28
CA LYS A 89 10.60 -10.20 -13.26
C LYS A 89 11.05 -11.39 -12.43
N LEU A 90 10.43 -11.62 -11.28
CA LEU A 90 10.70 -12.81 -10.47
C LEU A 90 10.31 -14.09 -11.19
N SER A 91 9.22 -14.09 -11.97
CA SER A 91 8.78 -15.25 -12.74
C SER A 91 9.71 -15.58 -13.91
N GLU A 92 10.30 -14.56 -14.54
CA GLU A 92 11.33 -14.71 -15.57
C GLU A 92 12.63 -15.29 -14.99
N LEU A 93 13.06 -14.77 -13.84
CA LEU A 93 14.29 -15.21 -13.16
C LEU A 93 14.14 -16.59 -12.50
N ASN A 94 12.93 -16.92 -12.02
CA ASN A 94 12.66 -18.15 -11.30
C ASN A 94 11.44 -18.89 -11.92
N PRO A 95 11.58 -19.52 -13.10
CA PRO A 95 10.47 -20.21 -13.76
C PRO A 95 9.88 -21.39 -12.96
N HIS A 96 10.60 -21.86 -11.95
CA HIS A 96 10.22 -22.98 -11.07
C HIS A 96 9.42 -22.54 -9.83
N TRP A 97 9.25 -21.23 -9.60
CA TRP A 97 8.47 -20.75 -8.45
C TRP A 97 6.96 -20.88 -8.69
N SER A 98 6.25 -21.25 -7.62
CA SER A 98 4.79 -21.27 -7.62
C SER A 98 4.21 -19.86 -7.64
N ASP A 99 2.92 -19.75 -7.99
CA ASP A 99 2.16 -18.50 -7.90
C ASP A 99 2.28 -17.86 -6.51
N GLU A 100 2.08 -18.66 -5.46
CA GLU A 100 2.17 -18.20 -4.07
C GLU A 100 3.53 -17.62 -3.74
N LYS A 101 4.61 -18.30 -4.13
CA LYS A 101 5.95 -17.83 -3.86
C LYS A 101 6.24 -16.52 -4.59
N LEU A 102 5.81 -16.39 -5.83
CA LEU A 102 5.95 -15.15 -6.60
C LEU A 102 5.19 -14.00 -5.94
N TYR A 103 3.94 -14.24 -5.51
CA TYR A 103 3.12 -13.25 -4.83
C TYR A 103 3.77 -12.76 -3.53
N GLN A 104 4.22 -13.68 -2.67
CA GLN A 104 4.81 -13.32 -1.38
C GLN A 104 6.15 -12.60 -1.53
N GLU A 105 7.00 -13.00 -2.47
CA GLU A 105 8.29 -12.31 -2.71
C GLU A 105 8.08 -10.92 -3.34
N ALA A 106 7.15 -10.78 -4.30
CA ALA A 106 6.78 -9.48 -4.85
C ALA A 106 6.19 -8.55 -3.76
N ARG A 107 5.28 -9.08 -2.94
CA ARG A 107 4.71 -8.39 -1.78
C ARG A 107 5.80 -7.92 -0.83
N ARG A 108 6.74 -8.80 -0.47
CA ARG A 108 7.86 -8.49 0.44
C ARG A 108 8.75 -7.36 -0.08
N ILE A 109 9.04 -7.33 -1.38
CA ILE A 109 9.85 -6.27 -1.99
C ILE A 109 9.09 -4.94 -1.95
N VAL A 110 7.82 -4.91 -2.37
CA VAL A 110 7.00 -3.68 -2.32
C VAL A 110 6.88 -3.14 -0.89
N ILE A 111 6.73 -4.01 0.11
CA ILE A 111 6.72 -3.62 1.52
C ILE A 111 8.04 -2.93 1.90
N ALA A 112 9.17 -3.50 1.48
CA ALA A 112 10.48 -2.92 1.75
C ALA A 112 10.65 -1.55 1.07
N GLU A 113 10.13 -1.37 -0.15
CA GLU A 113 10.11 -0.08 -0.85
C GLU A 113 9.29 0.96 -0.10
N ILE A 114 8.06 0.61 0.31
CA ILE A 114 7.19 1.49 1.10
C ILE A 114 7.87 1.90 2.40
N GLN A 115 8.45 0.95 3.13
CA GLN A 115 9.17 1.24 4.37
C GLN A 115 10.39 2.13 4.10
N HIS A 116 11.15 1.85 3.04
CA HIS A 116 12.31 2.66 2.67
C HIS A 116 11.92 4.12 2.41
N ILE A 117 10.96 4.35 1.51
CA ILE A 117 10.47 5.69 1.17
C ILE A 117 9.93 6.39 2.43
N THR A 118 9.16 5.68 3.26
CA THR A 118 8.59 6.25 4.48
C THR A 118 9.68 6.74 5.43
N TYR A 119 10.63 5.89 5.80
CA TYR A 119 11.65 6.20 6.82
C TYR A 119 12.81 7.06 6.30
N ARG A 120 13.18 6.93 5.02
CA ARG A 120 14.36 7.59 4.44
C ARG A 120 14.05 8.89 3.71
N GLU A 121 12.84 9.03 3.19
CA GLU A 121 12.50 10.16 2.32
C GLU A 121 11.40 11.00 2.94
N TRP A 122 10.28 10.38 3.33
CA TRP A 122 9.10 11.10 3.80
C TRP A 122 9.25 11.63 5.23
N LEU A 123 9.60 10.79 6.21
CA LEU A 123 9.73 11.21 7.61
C LEU A 123 10.76 12.35 7.80
N PRO A 124 11.94 12.36 7.14
CA PRO A 124 12.88 13.48 7.24
C PRO A 124 12.35 14.81 6.74
N VAL A 125 11.44 14.80 5.77
CA VAL A 125 10.77 16.01 5.25
C VAL A 125 9.71 16.49 6.25
N VAL A 126 8.92 15.57 6.81
CA VAL A 126 7.81 15.90 7.71
C VAL A 126 8.29 16.29 9.11
N LEU A 127 9.19 15.52 9.72
CA LEU A 127 9.65 15.72 11.09
C LEU A 127 10.96 16.53 11.18
N GLY A 128 11.66 16.67 10.06
CA GLY A 128 12.99 17.26 10.01
C GLY A 128 14.11 16.25 10.32
N LYS A 129 15.22 16.37 9.59
CA LYS A 129 16.40 15.48 9.70
C LYS A 129 16.97 15.36 11.12
N LYS A 130 16.84 16.40 11.95
CA LYS A 130 17.32 16.38 13.35
C LYS A 130 16.52 15.37 14.18
N TYR A 131 15.19 15.44 14.16
CA TYR A 131 14.32 14.57 14.94
C TYR A 131 14.43 13.10 14.52
N VAL A 132 14.42 12.84 13.22
CA VAL A 132 14.59 11.48 12.67
C VAL A 132 15.89 10.82 13.14
N ARG A 133 16.99 11.59 13.20
CA ARG A 133 18.27 11.07 13.72
C ARG A 133 18.23 10.83 15.22
N THR A 134 17.70 11.79 16.00
CA THR A 134 17.62 11.67 17.47
C THR A 134 16.77 10.47 17.88
N LEU A 135 15.68 10.19 17.17
CA LEU A 135 14.79 9.06 17.42
C LEU A 135 15.25 7.75 16.77
N GLY A 136 16.38 7.74 16.06
CA GLY A 136 16.92 6.54 15.42
C GLY A 136 16.08 5.97 14.27
N LEU A 137 15.13 6.75 13.72
CA LEU A 137 14.16 6.29 12.72
C LEU A 137 14.79 6.02 11.33
N ALA A 138 15.92 6.65 11.01
CA ALA A 138 16.65 6.45 9.75
C ALA A 138 18.04 5.82 9.94
N SER A 139 18.28 5.16 11.07
CA SER A 139 19.58 4.57 11.38
C SER A 139 19.89 3.35 10.49
N ASN A 140 21.13 3.28 9.98
CA ASN A 140 21.68 2.07 9.32
C ASN A 140 22.13 1.01 10.33
N ASN A 141 22.26 1.39 11.61
CA ASN A 141 22.69 0.49 12.66
C ASN A 141 21.48 -0.32 13.09
N GLY A 142 21.25 -1.41 12.34
CA GLY A 142 20.13 -2.35 12.47
C GLY A 142 19.37 -2.23 13.78
N ASN A 143 18.26 -1.50 13.74
CA ASN A 143 17.27 -1.58 14.81
C ASN A 143 16.81 -3.03 14.80
N ARG A 144 17.31 -3.81 15.77
CA ARG A 144 16.89 -5.19 15.95
C ARG A 144 15.40 -5.18 16.24
N TYR A 145 14.70 -6.18 15.72
CA TYR A 145 13.33 -6.43 16.15
C TYR A 145 13.32 -6.61 17.68
N ILE A 146 12.51 -5.81 18.37
CA ILE A 146 12.30 -5.90 19.81
C ILE A 146 10.90 -6.49 19.97
N PRO A 147 10.77 -7.75 20.46
CA PRO A 147 9.49 -8.44 20.52
C PRO A 147 8.51 -7.84 21.54
N ASP A 148 9.03 -7.12 22.54
CA ASP A 148 8.25 -6.54 23.63
C ASP A 148 7.75 -5.11 23.36
N GLU A 149 8.08 -4.54 22.19
CA GLU A 149 7.55 -3.25 21.77
C GLU A 149 6.10 -3.40 21.28
N ASP A 150 5.23 -2.50 21.73
CA ASP A 150 3.84 -2.44 21.25
C ASP A 150 3.79 -1.76 19.87
N PRO A 151 3.45 -2.49 18.79
CA PRO A 151 3.37 -1.91 17.45
C PRO A 151 2.04 -1.20 17.18
N SER A 152 1.12 -1.16 18.16
CA SER A 152 -0.21 -0.61 17.97
C SER A 152 -0.17 0.88 17.66
N VAL A 153 -1.07 1.32 16.77
CA VAL A 153 -1.22 2.74 16.46
C VAL A 153 -1.96 3.41 17.61
N SER A 154 -1.36 4.45 18.20
CA SER A 154 -2.01 5.21 19.28
C SER A 154 -3.28 5.92 18.79
N ASN A 155 -4.24 6.10 19.68
CA ASN A 155 -5.50 6.75 19.35
C ASN A 155 -5.28 8.21 18.90
N GLU A 156 -4.33 8.91 19.53
CA GLU A 156 -3.94 10.27 19.20
C GLU A 156 -3.34 10.35 17.79
N ALA A 157 -2.49 9.38 17.44
CA ALA A 157 -1.89 9.30 16.11
C ALA A 157 -2.97 9.10 15.03
N SER A 158 -3.90 8.17 15.26
CA SER A 158 -4.98 7.80 14.35
C SER A 158 -6.00 8.94 14.16
N THR A 159 -6.39 9.61 15.25
CA THR A 159 -7.51 10.55 15.21
C THR A 159 -7.10 12.00 14.99
N ALA A 160 -5.90 12.41 15.44
CA ALA A 160 -5.49 13.80 15.45
C ALA A 160 -4.19 14.06 14.67
N VAL A 161 -3.09 13.37 14.99
CA VAL A 161 -1.76 13.74 14.48
C VAL A 161 -1.68 13.63 12.97
N LEU A 162 -2.07 12.49 12.39
CA LEU A 162 -1.95 12.27 10.94
C LEU A 162 -2.89 13.15 10.10
N ARG A 163 -3.85 13.85 10.73
CA ARG A 163 -4.72 14.81 10.02
C ARG A 163 -3.99 16.08 9.59
N PHE A 164 -2.75 16.30 10.01
CA PHE A 164 -1.93 17.41 9.48
C PHE A 164 -1.81 17.38 7.95
N ILE A 165 -1.94 16.21 7.31
CA ILE A 165 -1.95 16.08 5.85
C ILE A 165 -3.06 16.92 5.21
N ASN A 166 -4.17 17.18 5.91
CA ASN A 166 -5.23 18.04 5.41
C ASN A 166 -4.78 19.49 5.22
N SER A 167 -3.79 19.98 5.98
CA SER A 167 -3.23 21.33 5.78
C SER A 167 -2.28 21.40 4.58
N LEU A 168 -1.86 20.25 4.04
CA LEU A 168 -1.02 20.16 2.82
C LEU A 168 -1.86 20.08 1.54
N LYS A 169 -3.18 19.90 1.67
CA LYS A 169 -4.06 19.86 0.50
C LYS A 169 -4.09 21.22 -0.18
N GLN A 170 -3.86 21.23 -1.48
CA GLN A 170 -3.99 22.44 -2.26
C GLN A 170 -5.48 22.81 -2.37
N GLY A 171 -5.81 24.05 -2.00
CA GLY A 171 -7.15 24.58 -2.22
C GLY A 171 -7.40 24.77 -3.72
N TYR A 172 -8.61 24.43 -4.15
CA TYR A 172 -9.13 24.88 -5.44
C TYR A 172 -9.74 26.27 -5.20
N LEU A 173 -9.15 27.30 -5.83
CA LEU A 173 -9.70 28.67 -5.87
C LEU A 173 -10.81 28.75 -6.92
#